data_AF-A0A951WIK8-F1
#
_entry.id   AF-A0A951WIK8-F1
#
_cell.length_a   1.000
_cell.length_b   1.000
_cell.length_c   1.000
_cell.angle_alpha   90.00
_cell.angle_beta   90.00
_cell.angle_gamma   90.00
#
_symmetry.space_group_name_H-M   'P 1'
#
loop_
_entity.id
_entity.type
_entity.pdbx_description
1 polymer ?
#
loop_
_entity_poly.entity_id
_entity_poly.type
_entity_poly.pdbx_seq_one_letter_code
_entity_poly.pdbx_strand_id
1 'polypeptide(L)'
;MLIPKKTKYRKPHKGKINGKAQKGNYVAFGEFGLQSLQSFWMTNQQIESCRVAINRKLKRGGKLWIRIFPQMQITKKPAETRMGKGKGAPDSWVAVIKPGRIIFEVGGVEAAEAKEALHMASYKLPCQTRVVARQDVGGEKVQ
;
A
#
# COMPACT_ATOMS: atom_id res chain seq x y z
N MET A 1 4.09 -13.52 -1.94
CA MET A 1 3.34 -12.31 -2.36
C MET A 1 1.94 -12.35 -1.76
N LEU A 2 1.40 -11.21 -1.31
CA LEU A 2 0.09 -11.12 -0.67
C LEU A 2 -1.05 -11.39 -1.66
N ILE A 3 -1.92 -12.35 -1.34
CA ILE A 3 -3.06 -12.78 -2.17
C ILE A 3 -4.19 -13.27 -1.22
N PRO A 4 -5.47 -13.00 -1.51
CA PRO A 4 -6.57 -13.61 -0.76
C PRO A 4 -6.65 -15.12 -0.96
N LYS A 5 -6.81 -15.88 0.14
CA LYS A 5 -6.91 -17.35 0.09
C LYS A 5 -8.11 -17.86 -0.72
N LYS A 6 -9.25 -17.18 -0.61
CA LYS A 6 -10.49 -17.50 -1.35
C LYS A 6 -11.24 -16.21 -1.66
N THR A 7 -11.90 -16.16 -2.81
CA THR A 7 -12.82 -15.07 -3.17
C THR A 7 -14.14 -15.63 -3.66
N LYS A 8 -15.23 -14.89 -3.44
CA LYS A 8 -16.56 -15.26 -3.93
C LYS A 8 -16.66 -15.14 -5.45
N TYR A 9 -16.02 -14.12 -6.04
CA TYR A 9 -16.07 -13.82 -7.46
C TYR A 9 -14.68 -13.73 -8.06
N ARG A 10 -14.46 -14.42 -9.19
CA ARG A 10 -13.16 -14.51 -9.88
C ARG A 10 -12.84 -13.33 -10.80
N LYS A 11 -13.82 -12.52 -11.21
CA LYS A 11 -13.61 -11.44 -12.20
C LYS A 11 -14.40 -10.16 -11.86
N PRO A 12 -14.09 -9.47 -10.75
CA PRO A 12 -14.78 -8.24 -10.36
C PRO A 12 -14.62 -7.11 -11.39
N HIS A 13 -15.63 -6.26 -11.57
CA HIS A 13 -15.56 -5.10 -12.47
C HIS A 13 -14.58 -4.03 -11.95
N LYS A 14 -13.93 -3.32 -12.87
CA LYS A 14 -13.09 -2.16 -12.56
C LYS A 14 -13.99 -1.00 -12.12
N GLY A 15 -13.85 -0.56 -10.89
CA GLY A 15 -14.49 0.66 -10.38
C GLY A 15 -13.70 1.93 -10.71
N LYS A 16 -14.26 3.09 -10.37
CA LYS A 16 -13.58 4.41 -10.42
C LYS A 16 -12.96 4.74 -9.05
N ILE A 17 -11.79 5.39 -9.04
CA ILE A 17 -11.13 5.82 -7.79
C ILE A 17 -11.37 7.32 -7.62
N ASN A 18 -12.39 7.69 -6.86
CA ASN A 18 -12.72 9.10 -6.60
C ASN A 18 -12.59 9.45 -5.12
N GLY A 19 -12.28 10.72 -4.85
CA GLY A 19 -12.26 11.32 -3.51
C GLY A 19 -11.04 10.94 -2.66
N LYS A 20 -11.03 11.44 -1.42
CA LYS A 20 -9.98 11.21 -0.43
C LYS A 20 -10.28 9.97 0.44
N ALA A 21 -9.25 9.43 1.08
CA ALA A 21 -9.39 8.36 2.05
C ALA A 21 -10.08 8.87 3.33
N GLN A 22 -11.24 8.29 3.63
CA GLN A 22 -11.99 8.58 4.86
C GLN A 22 -11.58 7.67 6.03
N LYS A 23 -10.88 6.56 5.74
CA LYS A 23 -10.46 5.55 6.73
C LYS A 23 -9.00 5.17 6.53
N GLY A 24 -8.31 4.87 7.64
CA GLY A 24 -6.88 4.52 7.66
C GLY A 24 -6.01 5.61 7.05
N ASN A 25 -6.38 6.86 7.33
CA ASN A 25 -5.71 8.09 6.92
C ASN A 25 -4.78 8.66 8.01
N TYR A 26 -4.65 7.96 9.14
CA TYR A 26 -3.77 8.25 10.26
C TYR A 26 -2.93 7.02 10.62
N VAL A 27 -1.79 7.26 11.29
CA VAL A 27 -0.90 6.21 11.80
C VAL A 27 -1.52 5.62 13.07
N ALA A 28 -1.76 4.30 13.11
CA ALA A 28 -2.44 3.70 14.27
C ALA A 28 -1.58 2.73 15.09
N PHE A 29 -0.53 2.14 14.50
CA PHE A 29 0.30 1.13 15.18
C PHE A 29 1.72 1.64 15.37
N GLY A 30 2.38 2.07 14.29
CA GLY A 30 3.75 2.57 14.33
C GLY A 30 3.87 4.01 14.87
N GLU A 31 5.09 4.52 14.81
CA GLU A 31 5.43 5.91 15.15
C GLU A 31 5.47 6.79 13.89
N PHE A 32 5.83 6.19 12.76
CA PHE A 32 5.90 6.86 11.46
C PHE A 32 5.11 6.08 10.41
N GLY A 33 4.55 6.79 9.43
CA GLY A 33 3.80 6.20 8.33
C GLY A 33 4.07 6.83 6.98
N LEU A 34 3.89 6.05 5.92
CA LEU A 34 3.96 6.52 4.53
C LEU A 34 2.55 6.76 4.00
N GLN A 35 2.19 8.02 3.79
CA GLN A 35 0.90 8.45 3.28
C GLN A 35 0.96 8.67 1.77
N SER A 36 -0.04 8.19 1.04
CA SER A 36 -0.18 8.53 -0.38
C SER A 36 -0.83 9.90 -0.59
N LEU A 37 -0.32 10.69 -1.54
CA LEU A 37 -0.92 11.97 -1.92
C LEU A 37 -1.84 11.86 -3.15
N GLN A 38 -1.83 10.73 -3.85
CA GLN A 38 -2.56 10.53 -5.11
C GLN A 38 -3.36 9.22 -5.09
N SER A 39 -4.33 9.11 -5.99
CA SER A 39 -5.07 7.86 -6.20
C SER A 39 -4.36 6.96 -7.18
N PHE A 40 -4.17 5.69 -6.83
CA PHE A 40 -3.62 4.70 -7.76
C PHE A 40 -4.00 3.27 -7.36
N TRP A 41 -3.67 2.31 -8.22
CA TRP A 41 -3.77 0.88 -7.93
C TRP A 41 -2.41 0.32 -7.61
N MET A 42 -2.26 -0.18 -6.39
CA MET A 42 -1.01 -0.73 -5.91
C MET A 42 -0.98 -2.24 -6.08
N THR A 43 -0.02 -2.76 -6.84
CA THR A 43 0.09 -4.21 -7.08
C THR A 43 0.70 -4.93 -5.88
N ASN A 44 0.43 -6.23 -5.75
CA ASN A 44 1.07 -7.06 -4.75
C ASN A 44 2.61 -7.07 -4.85
N GLN A 45 3.18 -6.94 -6.06
CA GLN A 45 4.61 -6.83 -6.30
C GLN A 45 5.19 -5.50 -5.77
N GLN A 46 4.47 -4.38 -5.95
CA GLN A 46 4.87 -3.08 -5.40
C GLN A 46 4.84 -3.08 -3.87
N ILE A 47 3.84 -3.74 -3.27
CA ILE A 47 3.81 -3.92 -1.81
C ILE A 47 5.04 -4.68 -1.32
N GLU A 48 5.38 -5.76 -2.01
CA GLU A 48 6.53 -6.60 -1.65
C GLU A 48 7.87 -5.86 -1.85
N SER A 49 8.02 -5.12 -2.95
CA SER A 49 9.25 -4.35 -3.21
C SER A 49 9.48 -3.26 -2.17
N CYS A 50 8.42 -2.57 -1.74
CA CYS A 50 8.48 -1.60 -0.65
C CYS A 50 8.85 -2.27 0.68
N ARG A 51 8.19 -3.39 1.02
CA ARG A 51 8.47 -4.16 2.26
C ARG A 51 9.94 -4.58 2.32
N VAL A 52 10.46 -5.14 1.23
CA VAL A 52 11.86 -5.55 1.14
C VAL A 52 12.81 -4.35 1.26
N ALA A 53 12.51 -3.22 0.61
CA ALA A 53 13.33 -2.01 0.71
C ALA A 53 13.41 -1.47 2.15
N ILE A 54 12.26 -1.38 2.83
CA ILE A 54 12.18 -0.94 4.23
C ILE A 54 12.99 -1.88 5.13
N ASN A 55 12.71 -3.18 5.07
CA ASN A 55 13.38 -4.15 5.96
C ASN A 55 14.89 -4.24 5.71
N ARG A 56 15.34 -4.01 4.46
CA ARG A 56 16.77 -3.91 4.16
C ARG A 56 17.40 -2.68 4.78
N LYS A 57 16.72 -1.52 4.72
CA LYS A 57 17.24 -0.29 5.32
C LYS A 57 17.36 -0.40 6.83
N LEU A 58 16.32 -0.92 7.47
CA LEU A 58 16.26 -1.10 8.92
C LEU A 58 17.15 -2.25 9.43
N LYS A 59 17.85 -2.97 8.55
CA LYS A 59 18.65 -4.16 8.89
C LYS A 59 17.87 -5.20 9.72
N ARG A 60 16.56 -5.33 9.45
CA ARG A 60 15.60 -6.17 10.22
C ARG A 60 15.36 -5.72 11.67
N GLY A 61 15.79 -4.53 12.05
CA GLY A 61 15.40 -3.85 13.28
C GLY A 61 13.98 -3.27 13.19
N GLY A 62 13.34 -3.10 14.34
CA GLY A 62 12.00 -2.54 14.46
C GLY A 62 10.87 -3.44 13.94
N LYS A 63 9.70 -2.83 13.78
CA LYS A 63 8.49 -3.47 13.25
C LYS A 63 7.94 -2.67 12.08
N LEU A 64 7.52 -3.40 11.04
CA LEU A 64 6.87 -2.86 9.85
C LEU A 64 5.43 -3.37 9.80
N TRP A 65 4.47 -2.45 9.69
CA TRP A 65 3.07 -2.77 9.42
C TRP A 65 2.71 -2.41 7.99
N ILE A 66 2.11 -3.37 7.28
CA ILE A 66 1.51 -3.16 5.97
C ILE A 66 0.02 -2.87 6.18
N ARG A 67 -0.40 -1.63 5.93
CA ARG A 67 -1.78 -1.14 6.23
C ARG A 67 -2.78 -1.42 5.12
N ILE A 68 -2.33 -2.06 4.05
CA ILE A 68 -3.11 -2.30 2.84
C ILE A 68 -3.00 -3.77 2.44
N PHE A 69 -4.02 -4.25 1.73
CA PHE A 69 -4.06 -5.63 1.25
C PHE A 69 -4.59 -5.66 -0.18
N PRO A 70 -3.96 -6.43 -1.09
CA PRO A 70 -4.37 -6.49 -2.48
C PRO A 70 -5.59 -7.40 -2.65
N GLN A 71 -6.77 -6.84 -2.43
CA GLN A 71 -8.04 -7.57 -2.38
C GLN A 71 -8.77 -7.70 -3.73
N MET A 72 -8.37 -6.94 -4.75
CA MET A 72 -9.07 -6.91 -6.04
C MET A 72 -8.24 -7.54 -7.14
N GLN A 73 -8.85 -8.41 -7.95
CA GLN A 73 -8.21 -8.99 -9.14
C GLN A 73 -8.37 -8.08 -10.35
N ILE A 74 -7.28 -7.88 -11.09
CA ILE A 74 -7.27 -7.27 -12.41
C ILE A 74 -7.13 -8.35 -13.47
N THR A 75 -7.89 -8.22 -14.56
CA THR A 75 -7.85 -9.15 -15.69
C THR A 75 -7.13 -8.53 -16.87
N LYS A 76 -6.38 -9.34 -17.61
CA LYS A 76 -5.72 -8.95 -18.86
C LYS A 76 -6.14 -9.90 -19.98
N LYS A 77 -6.35 -9.37 -21.18
CA LYS A 77 -6.52 -10.19 -22.39
C LYS A 77 -5.15 -10.55 -22.95
N PRO A 78 -4.99 -11.74 -23.55
CA PRO A 78 -3.76 -12.08 -24.26
C PRO A 78 -3.45 -11.07 -25.35
N ALA A 79 -2.16 -10.89 -25.65
CA ALA A 79 -1.73 -10.14 -26.82
C ALA A 79 -2.33 -10.76 -28.10
N GLU A 80 -2.40 -9.96 -29.17
CA GLU A 80 -2.82 -10.43 -30.51
C GLU A 80 -4.29 -10.90 -30.63
N THR A 81 -5.11 -10.65 -29.60
CA THR A 81 -6.55 -10.95 -29.64
C THR A 81 -7.39 -9.71 -29.94
N ARG A 82 -8.44 -9.87 -30.75
CA ARG A 82 -9.42 -8.80 -31.02
C ARG A 82 -10.30 -8.49 -29.79
N MET A 83 -10.96 -7.34 -29.83
CA MET A 83 -11.97 -6.95 -28.84
C MET A 83 -13.21 -7.88 -28.89
N GLY A 84 -14.04 -7.87 -27.84
CA GLY A 84 -15.17 -8.82 -27.70
C GLY A 84 -14.81 -10.14 -27.01
N LYS A 85 -15.61 -11.20 -27.19
CA LYS A 85 -15.38 -12.56 -26.62
C LYS A 85 -15.28 -12.65 -25.09
N GLY A 86 -15.82 -11.66 -24.38
CA GLY A 86 -15.83 -11.63 -22.91
C GLY A 86 -14.53 -11.14 -22.26
N LYS A 87 -14.44 -11.37 -20.95
CA LYS A 87 -13.38 -10.83 -20.08
C LYS A 87 -12.19 -11.78 -19.98
N GLY A 88 -10.98 -11.21 -20.04
CA GLY A 88 -9.71 -11.94 -19.96
C GLY A 88 -9.49 -12.72 -18.66
N ALA A 89 -8.35 -13.41 -18.57
CA ALA A 89 -7.95 -14.14 -17.38
C ALA A 89 -7.49 -13.18 -16.26
N PRO A 90 -7.67 -13.53 -14.96
CA PRO A 90 -7.04 -12.81 -13.86
C PRO A 90 -5.52 -12.80 -14.02
N ASP A 91 -4.91 -11.64 -13.85
CA ASP A 91 -3.48 -11.38 -14.09
C ASP A 91 -2.76 -10.97 -12.80
N SER A 92 -3.29 -9.97 -12.11
CA SER A 92 -2.65 -9.39 -10.92
C SER A 92 -3.65 -9.03 -9.84
N TRP A 93 -3.15 -8.96 -8.60
CA TRP A 93 -3.92 -8.50 -7.44
C TRP A 93 -3.48 -7.09 -7.06
N VAL A 94 -4.47 -6.23 -6.84
CA VAL A 94 -4.25 -4.82 -6.53
C VAL A 94 -5.02 -4.36 -5.30
N ALA A 95 -4.43 -3.41 -4.58
CA ALA A 95 -5.08 -2.61 -3.57
C ALA A 95 -5.47 -1.26 -4.18
N VAL A 96 -6.67 -0.78 -3.88
CA VAL A 96 -7.12 0.55 -4.30
C VAL A 96 -6.66 1.56 -3.27
N ILE A 97 -5.80 2.50 -3.69
CA ILE A 97 -5.26 3.54 -2.83
C ILE A 97 -5.90 4.88 -3.21
N LYS A 98 -6.35 5.61 -2.18
CA LYS A 98 -6.88 6.97 -2.30
C LYS A 98 -5.92 7.96 -1.63
N PRO A 99 -5.91 9.24 -2.04
CA PRO A 99 -5.16 10.29 -1.37
C PRO A 99 -5.46 10.34 0.13
N GLY A 100 -4.42 10.46 0.95
CA GLY A 100 -4.50 10.47 2.41
C GLY A 100 -4.38 9.09 3.06
N ARG A 101 -4.42 7.98 2.31
CA ARG A 101 -4.29 6.63 2.89
C ARG A 101 -2.86 6.37 3.38
N ILE A 102 -2.72 5.83 4.59
CA ILE A 102 -1.46 5.29 5.10
C ILE A 102 -1.23 3.88 4.52
N ILE A 103 -0.09 3.70 3.86
CA ILE A 103 0.29 2.45 3.17
C ILE A 103 1.13 1.56 4.07
N PHE A 104 2.15 2.12 4.70
CA PHE A 104 3.08 1.44 5.59
C PHE A 104 3.23 2.23 6.88
N GLU A 105 3.52 1.53 7.98
CA GLU A 105 3.93 2.12 9.24
C GLU A 105 5.19 1.43 9.77
N VAL A 106 6.03 2.18 10.45
CA VAL A 106 7.28 1.72 11.06
C VAL A 106 7.32 2.21 12.51
N GLY A 107 7.89 1.40 13.40
CA GLY A 107 8.08 1.76 14.81
C GLY A 107 9.15 0.91 15.47
N GLY A 108 9.64 1.38 16.63
CA GLY A 108 10.72 0.73 17.37
C GLY A 108 12.10 0.91 16.74
N VAL A 109 12.30 2.04 16.06
CA VAL A 109 13.57 2.48 15.45
C VAL A 109 13.70 3.99 15.59
N GLU A 110 14.91 4.51 15.44
CA GLU A 110 15.15 5.95 15.50
C GLU A 110 14.39 6.70 14.38
N ALA A 111 13.94 7.93 14.68
CA ALA A 111 13.18 8.76 13.74
C ALA A 111 13.91 9.01 12.41
N ALA A 112 15.24 9.20 12.45
CA ALA A 112 16.05 9.41 11.24
C ALA A 112 16.01 8.17 10.33
N GLU A 113 16.24 6.99 10.91
CA GLU A 113 16.24 5.72 10.18
C GLU A 113 14.85 5.37 9.63
N ALA A 114 13.78 5.62 10.41
CA ALA A 114 12.40 5.42 9.98
C ALA A 114 12.06 6.28 8.75
N LYS A 115 12.39 7.57 8.80
CA LYS A 115 12.13 8.51 7.72
C LYS A 115 12.88 8.11 6.46
N GLU A 116 14.16 7.73 6.57
CA GLU A 116 14.95 7.33 5.43
C GLU A 116 14.45 6.02 4.81
N ALA A 117 14.07 5.03 5.63
CA ALA A 117 13.49 3.77 5.16
C ALA A 117 12.16 3.97 4.42
N LEU A 118 11.28 4.81 4.96
CA LEU A 118 10.01 5.17 4.30
C LEU A 118 10.24 6.00 3.03
N HIS A 119 11.25 6.87 3.02
CA HIS A 119 11.64 7.61 1.82
C HIS A 119 12.16 6.65 0.73
N MET A 120 12.98 5.65 1.06
CA MET A 120 13.40 4.64 0.08
C MET A 120 12.24 3.82 -0.48
N ALA A 121 11.23 3.52 0.33
CA ALA A 121 10.01 2.85 -0.14
C ALA A 121 9.22 3.71 -1.13
N SER A 122 9.23 5.04 -0.97
CA SER A 122 8.51 5.96 -1.85
C SER A 122 8.94 5.84 -3.32
N TYR A 123 10.23 5.61 -3.59
CA TYR A 123 10.76 5.42 -4.95
C TYR A 123 10.28 4.14 -5.64
N LYS A 124 9.69 3.20 -4.90
CA LYS A 124 9.10 1.97 -5.46
C LYS A 124 7.63 2.14 -5.85
N LEU A 125 7.03 3.29 -5.51
CA LEU A 125 5.62 3.58 -5.77
C LEU A 125 5.46 4.51 -6.98
N PRO A 126 4.40 4.33 -7.79
CA PRO A 126 4.14 5.15 -8.96
C PRO A 126 3.46 6.49 -8.62
N CYS A 127 3.55 6.95 -7.36
CA CYS A 127 2.79 8.11 -6.88
C CYS A 127 3.60 8.95 -5.88
N GLN A 128 3.22 10.21 -5.74
CA GLN A 128 3.75 11.05 -4.67
C GLN A 128 3.28 10.56 -3.30
N THR A 129 4.20 10.55 -2.35
CA THR A 129 3.94 10.15 -0.97
C THR A 129 4.55 11.15 0.01
N ARG A 130 4.08 11.11 1.25
CA ARG A 130 4.56 11.93 2.34
C ARG A 130 4.78 11.06 3.56
N VAL A 131 5.90 11.26 4.25
CA VAL A 131 6.14 10.65 5.57
C VAL A 131 5.40 11.47 6.61
N VAL A 132 4.65 10.78 7.47
CA VAL A 132 3.88 11.38 8.56
C VAL A 132 4.31 10.74 9.88
N ALA A 133 4.44 11.54 10.93
CA ALA A 133 4.58 11.04 12.30
C ALA A 133 3.19 10.77 12.89
N ARG A 134 3.11 9.90 13.88
CA ARG A 134 1.93 9.72 14.70
C ARG A 134 1.64 11.05 15.41
N GLN A 135 0.41 11.53 15.25
CA GLN A 135 -0.10 12.66 16.01
C GLN A 135 -1.02 12.09 17.09
N ASP A 136 -0.84 12.54 18.34
CA ASP A 136 -1.65 12.11 19.48
C ASP A 136 -3.04 12.72 19.40
N VAL A 137 -3.90 12.12 18.59
CA VAL A 137 -5.32 12.47 18.54
C VAL A 137 -6.05 11.60 19.56
N GLY A 138 -5.89 11.93 20.85
CA GLY A 138 -6.65 11.34 21.96
C GLY A 138 -5.94 10.24 22.74
N GLY A 139 -5.06 10.65 23.67
CA GLY A 139 -4.74 9.89 24.89
C GLY A 139 -3.72 8.76 24.75
N GLU A 140 -2.44 9.10 24.70
CA GLU A 140 -1.37 8.55 25.55
C GLU A 140 -0.13 9.40 25.29
N LYS A 141 0.33 10.13 26.30
CA LYS A 141 1.58 10.89 26.21
C LYS A 141 2.71 9.86 26.23
N VAL A 142 3.44 9.72 25.13
CA VAL A 142 4.75 9.08 25.17
C VAL A 142 5.70 10.10 25.79
N GLN A 143 6.23 9.73 26.96
CA GLN A 143 7.14 10.51 27.78
C GLN A 143 8.52 10.64 27.11
#